data_AF-A0A1V5F5Q5-F1
#
_entry.id   AF-A0A1V5F5Q5-F1
#
_cell.length_a   1.000
_cell.length_b   1.000
_cell.length_c   1.000
_cell.angle_alpha   90.00
_cell.angle_beta   90.00
_cell.angle_gamma   90.00
#
_symmetry.space_group_name_H-M   'P 1'
#
loop_
_entity.id
_entity.type
_entity.pdbx_description
1 polymer ?
#
loop_
_entity_poly.entity_id
_entity_poly.type
_entity_poly.pdbx_seq_one_letter_code
_entity_poly.pdbx_strand_id
1 'polypeptide(L)'
;MKSKLLTVFFLLSFCCFGQKDPYQGLIRFLDNVNPTLPPGEFTCFVGLEFEFVSMRFQLFVQDDYMHLTPAPKNDCIVRENTVIFNFVPRISIGKEYLKAIFTLKTDNSKIPYLESYSPVKVVEKVEIIGSADIVFRFFCHYWNQDITLGGYKPGELAHYQFMGDYISLFAITPQTYKIVIEHGNITMDYYKTFHIE
;
A
#
# COMPACT_ATOMS: atom_id res chain seq x y z
N MET A 1 3.96 42.65 -1.83
CA MET A 1 3.30 41.34 -1.97
C MET A 1 3.68 40.62 -3.28
N LYS A 2 4.97 40.55 -3.64
CA LYS A 2 5.44 39.90 -4.90
C LYS A 2 6.67 38.98 -4.73
N SER A 3 7.14 38.75 -3.49
CA SER A 3 8.42 38.08 -3.24
C SER A 3 8.31 36.60 -2.82
N LYS A 4 7.11 36.06 -2.55
CA LYS A 4 6.95 34.67 -2.09
C LYS A 4 6.64 33.68 -3.22
N LEU A 5 6.09 34.13 -4.36
CA LEU A 5 5.79 33.24 -5.49
C LEU A 5 7.06 32.83 -6.26
N LEU A 6 8.06 33.71 -6.32
CA LEU A 6 9.29 33.47 -7.08
C LEU A 6 10.21 32.43 -6.40
N THR A 7 10.20 32.38 -5.07
CA THR A 7 11.01 31.42 -4.31
C THR A 7 10.45 29.99 -4.41
N VAL A 8 9.13 29.84 -4.52
CA VAL A 8 8.48 28.54 -4.73
C VAL A 8 8.77 28.00 -6.13
N PHE A 9 8.75 28.86 -7.16
CA PHE A 9 9.10 28.47 -8.53
C PHE A 9 10.57 28.09 -8.69
N PHE A 10 11.50 28.74 -7.97
CA PHE A 10 12.93 28.42 -8.04
C PHE A 10 13.29 27.13 -7.28
N LEU A 11 12.59 26.82 -6.18
CA LEU A 11 12.75 25.55 -5.45
C LEU A 11 12.17 24.37 -6.24
N LEU A 12 11.05 24.55 -6.94
CA LEU A 12 10.49 23.54 -7.86
C LEU A 12 11.40 23.28 -9.06
N SER A 13 12.07 24.32 -9.57
CA SER A 13 12.97 24.16 -10.71
C SER A 13 14.25 23.40 -10.37
N PHE A 14 14.77 23.49 -9.14
CA PHE A 14 16.01 22.78 -8.77
C PHE A 14 15.81 21.30 -8.39
N CYS A 15 14.58 20.84 -8.17
CA CYS A 15 14.31 19.42 -7.91
C CYS A 15 14.11 18.59 -9.19
N CYS A 16 13.81 19.23 -10.34
CA CYS A 16 13.47 18.52 -11.58
C CYS A 16 14.62 18.41 -12.60
N PHE A 17 15.72 19.17 -12.45
CA PHE A 17 16.88 19.04 -13.35
C PHE A 17 17.83 17.94 -12.89
N GLY A 18 17.38 16.69 -13.04
CA GLY A 18 18.23 15.50 -12.83
C GLY A 18 17.53 14.14 -12.91
N GLN A 19 16.19 14.08 -12.99
CA GLN A 19 15.49 12.81 -12.87
C GLN A 19 15.26 12.15 -14.23
N LYS A 20 16.04 11.11 -14.52
CA LYS A 20 15.82 10.22 -15.68
C LYS A 20 14.77 9.13 -15.41
N ASP A 21 14.30 8.96 -14.18
CA ASP A 21 13.34 7.91 -13.82
C ASP A 21 12.03 8.48 -13.22
N PRO A 22 10.93 8.41 -13.97
CA PRO A 22 9.56 8.76 -13.56
C PRO A 22 9.08 8.12 -12.26
N TYR A 23 9.58 6.93 -11.96
CA TYR A 23 9.23 6.16 -10.78
C TYR A 23 9.69 6.87 -9.49
N GLN A 24 10.86 7.52 -9.52
CA GLN A 24 11.33 8.35 -8.41
C GLN A 24 10.57 9.68 -8.31
N GLY A 25 10.11 10.23 -9.44
CA GLY A 25 9.21 11.39 -9.47
C GLY A 25 7.89 11.11 -8.75
N LEU A 26 7.30 9.94 -9.02
CA LEU A 26 6.10 9.45 -8.33
C LEU A 26 6.31 9.28 -6.83
N ILE A 27 7.32 8.54 -6.40
CA ILE A 27 7.48 8.26 -4.97
C ILE A 27 7.74 9.56 -4.19
N ARG A 28 8.57 10.47 -4.73
CA ARG A 28 8.80 11.78 -4.11
C ARG A 28 7.58 12.68 -4.17
N PHE A 29 6.77 12.61 -5.23
CA PHE A 29 5.50 13.30 -5.28
C PHE A 29 4.60 12.78 -4.14
N LEU A 30 4.45 11.47 -3.98
CA LEU A 30 3.65 10.83 -2.92
C LEU A 30 4.14 11.14 -1.50
N ASP A 31 5.44 11.40 -1.31
CA ASP A 31 5.98 11.92 -0.04
C ASP A 31 5.73 13.42 0.16
N ASN A 32 5.60 14.19 -0.93
CA ASN A 32 5.38 15.64 -0.92
C ASN A 32 3.90 16.04 -1.09
N VAL A 33 2.98 15.13 -1.43
CA VAL A 33 1.55 15.40 -1.45
C VAL A 33 1.05 15.48 -0.01
N ASN A 34 1.27 16.67 0.55
CA ASN A 34 0.45 17.36 1.53
C ASN A 34 0.14 16.62 2.86
N PRO A 35 0.62 17.12 4.02
CA PRO A 35 0.24 16.59 5.35
C PRO A 35 -1.25 16.72 5.68
N THR A 36 -2.05 17.31 4.80
CA THR A 36 -3.52 17.43 4.92
C THR A 36 -4.30 16.41 4.10
N LEU A 37 -3.65 15.49 3.38
CA LEU A 37 -4.40 14.36 2.82
C LEU A 37 -4.84 13.46 3.98
N PRO A 38 -6.14 13.16 4.11
CA PRO A 38 -6.59 12.20 5.11
C PRO A 38 -5.82 10.89 4.91
N PRO A 39 -5.44 10.19 6.00
CA PRO A 39 -4.93 8.82 5.90
C PRO A 39 -5.90 8.00 5.03
N GLY A 40 -5.48 7.64 3.81
CA GLY A 40 -6.37 7.06 2.80
C GLY A 40 -6.10 7.42 1.33
N GLU A 41 -5.16 8.33 1.04
CA GLU A 41 -4.88 8.76 -0.35
C GLU A 41 -3.62 8.13 -0.98
N PHE A 42 -3.21 6.93 -0.55
CA PHE A 42 -2.30 6.11 -1.35
C PHE A 42 -2.62 4.62 -1.26
N THR A 43 -3.02 4.03 -2.39
CA THR A 43 -3.89 2.84 -2.41
C THR A 43 -3.49 1.80 -3.45
N CYS A 44 -2.19 1.67 -3.74
CA CYS A 44 -1.65 0.65 -4.66
C CYS A 44 -0.57 -0.19 -4.00
N PHE A 45 -0.51 -1.47 -4.36
CA PHE A 45 0.46 -2.44 -3.89
C PHE A 45 1.26 -2.99 -5.07
N VAL A 46 0.60 -3.58 -6.06
CA VAL A 46 1.28 -4.42 -7.07
C VAL A 46 2.10 -3.56 -8.03
N GLY A 47 3.33 -4.00 -8.32
CA GLY A 47 4.26 -3.31 -9.22
C GLY A 47 5.05 -2.16 -8.58
N LEU A 48 4.76 -1.84 -7.33
CA LEU A 48 5.50 -0.86 -6.53
C LEU A 48 6.57 -1.53 -5.66
N GLU A 49 7.59 -0.76 -5.33
CA GLU A 49 8.70 -1.14 -4.47
C GLU A 49 8.21 -1.42 -3.06
N PHE A 50 8.63 -2.55 -2.54
CA PHE A 50 8.15 -3.10 -1.27
C PHE A 50 8.41 -2.14 -0.11
N GLU A 51 9.56 -1.48 -0.07
CA GLU A 51 9.95 -0.60 1.01
C GLU A 51 9.01 0.61 1.11
N PHE A 52 8.62 1.17 -0.03
CA PHE A 52 7.63 2.24 -0.09
C PHE A 52 6.24 1.76 0.36
N VAL A 53 5.77 0.65 -0.21
CA VAL A 53 4.44 0.08 0.10
C VAL A 53 4.34 -0.34 1.57
N SER A 54 5.35 -1.02 2.08
CA SER A 54 5.38 -1.55 3.45
C SER A 54 5.42 -0.44 4.49
N MET A 55 6.12 0.67 4.24
CA MET A 55 6.12 1.84 5.12
C MET A 55 4.70 2.43 5.23
N ARG A 56 4.04 2.70 4.10
CA ARG A 56 2.69 3.28 4.05
C ARG A 56 1.65 2.34 4.67
N PHE A 57 1.72 1.06 4.34
CA PHE A 57 0.87 0.03 4.91
C PHE A 57 1.00 -0.01 6.44
N GLN A 58 2.24 -0.03 6.96
CA GLN A 58 2.50 -0.07 8.40
C GLN A 58 2.02 1.18 9.12
N LEU A 59 2.13 2.36 8.50
CA LEU A 59 1.59 3.60 9.05
C LEU A 59 0.06 3.51 9.16
N PHE A 60 -0.63 3.09 8.09
CA PHE A 60 -2.09 2.99 8.10
C PHE A 60 -2.61 2.01 9.17
N VAL A 61 -2.04 0.81 9.27
CA VAL A 61 -2.53 -0.19 10.24
C VAL A 61 -2.28 0.21 11.70
N GLN A 62 -1.31 1.09 11.94
CA GLN A 62 -0.99 1.60 13.28
C GLN A 62 -1.68 2.94 13.61
N ASP A 63 -2.27 3.59 12.61
CA ASP A 63 -3.00 4.85 12.74
C ASP A 63 -4.32 4.68 13.51
N ASP A 64 -4.95 5.81 13.83
CA ASP A 64 -6.15 5.88 14.65
C ASP A 64 -7.37 5.15 14.05
N TYR A 65 -7.38 4.87 12.75
CA TYR A 65 -8.47 4.11 12.13
C TYR A 65 -8.42 2.61 12.46
N MET A 66 -7.23 2.04 12.64
CA MET A 66 -7.03 0.60 12.79
C MET A 66 -6.57 0.20 14.20
N HIS A 67 -5.84 1.07 14.91
CA HIS A 67 -5.36 0.84 16.27
C HIS A 67 -4.64 -0.50 16.48
N LEU A 68 -3.89 -0.96 15.48
CA LEU A 68 -3.08 -2.16 15.60
C LEU A 68 -1.66 -1.80 16.02
N THR A 69 -0.95 -2.77 16.56
CA THR A 69 0.49 -2.70 16.89
C THR A 69 1.17 -3.94 16.31
N PRO A 70 2.46 -3.86 15.94
CA PRO A 70 3.25 -5.04 15.62
C PRO A 70 3.14 -6.08 16.73
N ALA A 71 2.99 -7.35 16.36
CA ALA A 71 2.84 -8.44 17.31
C ALA A 71 4.10 -8.56 18.18
N PRO A 72 3.99 -8.69 19.52
CA PRO A 72 5.17 -8.74 20.41
C PRO A 72 6.16 -9.88 20.11
N LYS A 73 5.70 -10.91 19.38
CA LYS A 73 6.51 -12.04 18.91
C LYS A 73 6.23 -12.25 17.43
N ASN A 74 7.29 -12.36 16.63
CA ASN A 74 7.19 -12.55 15.17
C ASN A 74 6.41 -11.44 14.47
N ASP A 75 6.63 -10.18 14.84
CA ASP A 75 6.11 -9.00 14.15
C ASP A 75 6.45 -9.00 12.66
N CYS A 76 7.65 -9.45 12.31
CA CYS A 76 8.11 -9.57 10.93
C CYS A 76 8.84 -10.91 10.67
N ILE A 77 8.48 -11.57 9.57
CA ILE A 77 9.19 -12.74 9.06
C ILE A 77 9.62 -12.43 7.62
N VAL A 78 10.93 -12.41 7.39
CA VAL A 78 11.51 -12.18 6.07
C VAL A 78 12.02 -13.49 5.48
N ARG A 79 11.59 -13.79 4.26
CA ARG A 79 12.08 -14.88 3.39
C ARG A 79 12.50 -14.28 2.05
N GLU A 80 13.17 -15.07 1.21
CA GLU A 80 13.76 -14.61 -0.05
C GLU A 80 12.82 -13.73 -0.90
N ASN A 81 11.62 -14.25 -1.19
CA ASN A 81 10.60 -13.60 -2.01
C ASN A 81 9.30 -13.32 -1.22
N THR A 82 9.38 -13.29 0.11
CA THR A 82 8.18 -13.11 0.93
C THR A 82 8.49 -12.36 2.21
N VAL A 83 7.69 -11.34 2.52
CA VAL A 83 7.74 -10.66 3.82
C VAL A 83 6.38 -10.76 4.49
N ILE A 84 6.36 -11.16 5.75
CA ILE A 84 5.13 -11.32 6.53
C ILE A 84 5.17 -10.38 7.71
N PHE A 85 4.16 -9.52 7.83
CA PHE A 85 3.94 -8.71 9.02
C PHE A 85 2.76 -9.25 9.82
N ASN A 86 2.89 -9.27 11.15
CA ASN A 86 1.84 -9.67 12.07
C ASN A 86 1.52 -8.50 13.01
N PHE A 87 0.23 -8.20 13.16
CA PHE A 87 -0.28 -7.16 14.03
C PHE A 87 -1.38 -7.71 14.93
N VAL A 88 -1.51 -7.08 16.09
CA VAL A 88 -2.58 -7.33 17.07
C VAL A 88 -3.19 -5.99 17.49
N PRO A 89 -4.46 -5.95 17.94
CA PRO A 89 -5.01 -4.74 18.52
C PRO A 89 -4.21 -4.28 19.75
N ARG A 90 -4.08 -2.96 19.95
CA ARG A 90 -3.46 -2.37 21.16
C ARG A 90 -4.14 -2.87 22.44
N ILE A 91 -5.45 -3.08 22.39
CA ILE A 91 -6.24 -3.71 23.45
C ILE A 91 -6.85 -4.96 22.83
N SER A 92 -6.31 -6.13 23.18
CA SER A 92 -6.71 -7.42 22.60
C SER A 92 -7.30 -8.34 23.67
N ILE A 93 -8.30 -9.13 23.30
CA ILE A 93 -8.83 -10.23 24.14
C ILE A 93 -8.09 -11.57 23.87
N GLY A 94 -7.00 -11.52 23.08
CA GLY A 94 -6.05 -12.59 22.86
C GLY A 94 -6.27 -13.44 21.61
N LYS A 95 -7.26 -13.12 20.77
CA LYS A 95 -7.60 -13.92 19.56
C LYS A 95 -7.55 -13.12 18.27
N GLU A 96 -7.49 -11.80 18.38
CA GLU A 96 -7.58 -10.91 17.25
C GLU A 96 -6.23 -10.64 16.62
N TYR A 97 -6.17 -10.67 15.30
CA TYR A 97 -4.93 -10.44 14.58
C TYR A 97 -5.17 -9.94 13.15
N LEU A 98 -4.13 -9.34 12.59
CA LEU A 98 -3.99 -9.05 11.17
C LEU A 98 -2.62 -9.55 10.72
N LYS A 99 -2.58 -10.31 9.63
CA LYS A 99 -1.35 -10.81 9.02
C LYS A 99 -1.31 -10.37 7.57
N ALA A 100 -0.27 -9.64 7.19
CA ALA A 100 -0.05 -9.24 5.81
C ALA A 100 1.14 -10.00 5.24
N ILE A 101 0.93 -10.65 4.09
CA ILE A 101 1.92 -11.47 3.39
C ILE A 101 2.18 -10.80 2.05
N PHE A 102 3.39 -10.32 1.86
CA PHE A 102 3.85 -9.69 0.62
C PHE A 102 4.68 -10.71 -0.16
N THR A 103 4.25 -11.05 -1.37
CA THR A 103 5.05 -11.81 -2.34
C THR A 103 5.82 -10.82 -3.21
N LEU A 104 7.13 -11.02 -3.32
CA LEU A 104 8.05 -10.06 -3.94
C LEU A 104 8.76 -10.68 -5.14
N LYS A 105 9.05 -9.86 -6.14
CA LYS A 105 9.98 -10.18 -7.23
C LYS A 105 11.08 -9.13 -7.30
N THR A 106 12.28 -9.55 -7.66
CA THR A 106 13.38 -8.63 -7.97
C THR A 106 13.15 -8.00 -9.34
N ASP A 107 13.27 -6.67 -9.42
CA ASP A 107 13.18 -5.92 -10.67
C ASP A 107 14.47 -5.09 -10.87
N ASN A 108 15.37 -5.61 -11.70
CA ASN A 108 16.65 -4.97 -12.00
C ASN A 108 16.53 -3.77 -12.96
N SER A 109 15.32 -3.50 -13.50
CA SER A 109 15.09 -2.39 -14.42
C SER A 109 14.70 -1.08 -13.71
N LYS A 110 14.35 -1.15 -12.42
CA LYS A 110 13.92 0.00 -11.62
C LYS A 110 15.08 0.58 -10.82
N ILE A 111 15.11 1.91 -10.70
CA ILE A 111 15.99 2.61 -9.75
C ILE A 111 15.34 2.54 -8.36
N PRO A 112 16.09 2.14 -7.32
CA PRO A 112 15.54 2.02 -5.97
C PRO A 112 15.09 3.36 -5.39
N TYR A 113 14.08 3.30 -4.53
CA TYR A 113 13.54 4.44 -3.79
C TYR A 113 14.60 5.08 -2.89
N LEU A 114 15.35 4.24 -2.17
CA LEU A 114 16.60 4.60 -1.49
C LEU A 114 17.70 3.70 -2.01
N GLU A 115 18.89 4.25 -2.30
CA GLU A 115 20.03 3.47 -2.83
C GLU A 115 20.37 2.22 -2.00
N SER A 116 20.04 2.23 -0.70
CA SER A 116 20.19 1.09 0.22
C SER A 116 19.29 -0.12 -0.09
N TYR A 117 18.29 0.01 -0.98
CA TYR A 117 17.31 -1.03 -1.31
C TYR A 117 17.55 -1.71 -2.67
N SER A 118 18.80 -1.67 -3.15
CA SER A 118 19.22 -2.42 -4.34
C SER A 118 19.58 -3.87 -3.99
N PRO A 119 19.16 -4.88 -4.77
CA PRO A 119 18.29 -4.77 -5.95
C PRO A 119 16.82 -4.55 -5.57
N VAL A 120 16.09 -3.76 -6.36
CA VAL A 120 14.70 -3.36 -6.09
C VAL A 120 13.80 -4.59 -6.00
N LYS A 121 13.05 -4.71 -4.90
CA LYS A 121 11.98 -5.69 -4.75
C LYS A 121 10.65 -5.02 -4.98
N VAL A 122 9.89 -5.49 -5.96
CA VAL A 122 8.53 -5.03 -6.19
C VAL A 122 7.52 -6.05 -5.70
N VAL A 123 6.38 -5.55 -5.23
CA VAL A 123 5.26 -6.37 -4.79
C VAL A 123 4.58 -6.99 -6.00
N GLU A 124 4.43 -8.31 -5.98
CA GLU A 124 3.71 -9.07 -7.01
C GLU A 124 2.28 -9.39 -6.56
N LYS A 125 2.13 -9.68 -5.26
CA LYS A 125 0.86 -10.06 -4.65
C LYS A 125 0.88 -9.75 -3.16
N VAL A 126 -0.28 -9.43 -2.62
CA VAL A 126 -0.48 -9.28 -1.17
C VAL A 126 -1.66 -10.11 -0.71
N GLU A 127 -1.50 -10.78 0.43
CA GLU A 127 -2.59 -11.43 1.14
C GLU A 127 -2.69 -10.86 2.56
N ILE A 128 -3.87 -10.36 2.93
CA ILE A 128 -4.13 -9.84 4.28
C ILE A 128 -5.15 -10.76 4.93
N ILE A 129 -4.76 -11.48 5.98
CA ILE A 129 -5.56 -12.50 6.64
C ILE A 129 -5.69 -12.14 8.12
N GLY A 130 -6.88 -12.25 8.68
CA GLY A 130 -7.10 -11.86 10.06
C GLY A 130 -8.50 -12.08 10.55
N SER A 131 -8.76 -11.54 11.73
CA SER A 131 -10.11 -11.50 12.31
C SER A 131 -11.07 -10.78 11.39
N ALA A 132 -12.27 -11.34 11.21
CA ALA A 132 -13.25 -10.86 10.25
C ALA A 132 -13.55 -9.36 10.39
N ASP A 133 -13.71 -8.86 11.62
CA ASP A 133 -13.99 -7.45 11.91
C ASP A 133 -12.80 -6.53 11.56
N ILE A 134 -11.57 -6.96 11.84
CA ILE A 134 -10.36 -6.18 11.55
C ILE A 134 -10.13 -6.13 10.04
N VAL A 135 -10.21 -7.27 9.35
CA VAL A 135 -10.01 -7.34 7.91
C VAL A 135 -11.09 -6.58 7.15
N PHE A 136 -12.36 -6.71 7.57
CA PHE A 136 -13.46 -5.96 6.97
C PHE A 136 -13.28 -4.45 7.15
N ARG A 137 -12.93 -4.00 8.36
CA ARG A 137 -12.61 -2.60 8.64
C ARG A 137 -11.45 -2.10 7.79
N PHE A 138 -10.36 -2.87 7.72
CA PHE A 138 -9.24 -2.55 6.84
C PHE A 138 -9.73 -2.36 5.39
N PHE A 139 -10.52 -3.30 4.87
CA PHE A 139 -11.04 -3.23 3.50
C PHE A 139 -11.86 -1.97 3.24
N CYS A 140 -12.76 -1.59 4.16
CA CYS A 140 -13.61 -0.42 4.01
C CYS A 140 -12.86 0.91 4.16
N HIS A 141 -11.85 0.98 5.03
CA HIS A 141 -11.14 2.22 5.31
C HIS A 141 -9.91 2.44 4.42
N TYR A 142 -9.22 1.36 4.02
CA TYR A 142 -8.01 1.50 3.22
C TYR A 142 -8.34 1.97 1.80
N TRP A 143 -9.44 1.50 1.24
CA TRP A 143 -9.92 1.92 -0.07
C TRP A 143 -11.33 2.49 0.08
N ASN A 144 -11.39 3.78 0.34
CA ASN A 144 -12.63 4.52 0.46
C ASN A 144 -13.25 4.74 -0.94
N GLN A 145 -13.78 3.67 -1.53
CA GLN A 145 -14.32 3.59 -2.89
C GLN A 145 -15.70 2.92 -2.86
N ASP A 146 -16.49 3.12 -3.91
CA ASP A 146 -17.75 2.40 -4.09
C ASP A 146 -17.49 0.90 -4.30
N ILE A 147 -17.86 0.09 -3.31
CA ILE A 147 -17.61 -1.35 -3.29
C ILE A 147 -18.68 -2.06 -4.14
N THR A 148 -18.26 -2.89 -5.09
CA THR A 148 -19.18 -3.83 -5.75
C THR A 148 -19.36 -5.05 -4.85
N LEU A 149 -20.58 -5.21 -4.31
CA LEU A 149 -20.96 -6.38 -3.53
C LEU A 149 -21.25 -7.56 -4.46
N GLY A 150 -20.78 -8.75 -4.08
CA GLY A 150 -20.91 -9.96 -4.87
C GLY A 150 -19.57 -10.40 -5.45
N GLY A 151 -19.28 -11.69 -5.28
CA GLY A 151 -18.09 -12.33 -5.81
C GLY A 151 -18.36 -13.14 -7.06
N TYR A 152 -17.34 -13.29 -7.89
CA TYR A 152 -17.33 -14.27 -8.99
C TYR A 152 -16.81 -15.63 -8.53
N LYS A 153 -16.18 -15.69 -7.34
CA LYS A 153 -15.56 -16.89 -6.77
C LYS A 153 -16.26 -17.34 -5.48
N PRO A 154 -16.26 -18.65 -5.16
CA PRO A 154 -16.79 -19.14 -3.89
C PRO A 154 -16.13 -18.45 -2.68
N GLY A 155 -16.95 -17.90 -1.79
CA GLY A 155 -16.48 -17.22 -0.58
C GLY A 155 -16.03 -15.78 -0.78
N GLU A 156 -15.99 -15.25 -2.01
CA GLU A 156 -15.73 -13.83 -2.28
C GLU A 156 -16.97 -12.99 -1.94
N LEU A 157 -16.78 -12.01 -1.06
CA LEU A 157 -17.83 -11.13 -0.55
C LEU A 157 -17.95 -9.87 -1.40
N ALA A 158 -16.80 -9.32 -1.81
CA ALA A 158 -16.70 -8.07 -2.54
C ALA A 158 -15.39 -8.03 -3.33
N HIS A 159 -15.39 -7.27 -4.41
CA HIS A 159 -14.19 -6.98 -5.17
C HIS A 159 -14.32 -5.62 -5.84
N TYR A 160 -13.19 -5.00 -6.18
CA TYR A 160 -13.13 -3.90 -7.14
C TYR A 160 -11.71 -3.80 -7.68
N GLN A 161 -11.58 -3.05 -8.77
CA GLN A 161 -10.29 -2.75 -9.36
C GLN A 161 -9.95 -1.29 -9.07
N PHE A 162 -8.75 -1.05 -8.56
CA PHE A 162 -8.31 0.30 -8.22
C PHE A 162 -6.87 0.49 -8.67
N MET A 163 -6.62 1.47 -9.55
CA MET A 163 -5.28 1.86 -10.00
C MET A 163 -4.38 0.67 -10.43
N GLY A 164 -4.97 -0.33 -11.08
CA GLY A 164 -4.23 -1.50 -11.58
C GLY A 164 -4.08 -2.66 -10.58
N ASP A 165 -4.46 -2.47 -9.32
CA ASP A 165 -4.68 -3.58 -8.39
C ASP A 165 -6.09 -4.14 -8.56
N TYR A 166 -6.21 -5.47 -8.55
CA TYR A 166 -7.46 -6.18 -8.37
C TYR A 166 -7.55 -6.65 -6.93
N ILE A 167 -8.56 -6.18 -6.20
CA ILE A 167 -8.67 -6.34 -4.76
C ILE A 167 -9.95 -7.12 -4.46
N SER A 168 -9.81 -8.27 -3.79
CA SER A 168 -10.92 -9.16 -3.46
C SER A 168 -10.96 -9.48 -1.98
N LEU A 169 -12.14 -9.36 -1.36
CA LEU A 169 -12.42 -9.75 0.02
C LEU A 169 -13.11 -11.11 0.05
N PHE A 170 -12.59 -12.04 0.87
CA PHE A 170 -13.10 -13.39 1.04
C PHE A 170 -13.45 -13.70 2.50
N ALA A 171 -14.57 -14.40 2.71
CA ALA A 171 -14.86 -15.10 3.95
C ALA A 171 -14.26 -16.51 3.92
N ILE A 172 -13.28 -16.79 4.78
CA ILE A 172 -12.69 -18.13 4.92
C ILE A 172 -13.47 -18.95 5.94
N THR A 173 -13.75 -18.34 7.08
CA THR A 173 -14.65 -18.86 8.12
C THR A 173 -15.50 -17.70 8.66
N PRO A 174 -16.50 -17.96 9.52
CA PRO A 174 -17.26 -16.88 10.14
C PRO A 174 -16.42 -15.93 11.01
N GLN A 175 -15.19 -16.31 11.40
CA GLN A 175 -14.30 -15.49 12.24
C GLN A 175 -13.02 -15.02 11.51
N THR A 176 -12.72 -15.58 10.34
CA THR A 176 -11.47 -15.29 9.61
C THR A 176 -11.78 -14.87 8.19
N TYR A 177 -11.39 -13.65 7.83
CA TYR A 177 -11.48 -13.12 6.48
C TYR A 177 -10.10 -12.95 5.87
N LYS A 178 -10.07 -12.81 4.54
CA LYS A 178 -8.86 -12.64 3.74
C LYS A 178 -9.09 -11.64 2.63
N ILE A 179 -8.17 -10.71 2.45
CA ILE A 179 -8.07 -9.85 1.26
C ILE A 179 -6.94 -10.39 0.38
N VAL A 180 -7.19 -10.45 -0.92
CA VAL A 180 -6.19 -10.77 -1.94
C VAL A 180 -6.04 -9.56 -2.85
N ILE A 181 -4.80 -9.14 -3.06
CA ILE A 181 -4.43 -8.06 -3.96
C ILE A 181 -3.48 -8.63 -5.00
N GLU A 182 -3.91 -8.61 -6.26
CA GLU A 182 -3.18 -9.16 -7.40
C GLU A 182 -3.21 -8.15 -8.55
N HIS A 183 -2.38 -8.38 -9.57
CA HIS A 183 -2.34 -7.52 -10.75
C HIS A 183 -3.70 -7.56 -11.47
N GLY A 184 -4.34 -6.40 -11.62
CA GLY A 184 -5.56 -6.25 -12.39
C GLY A 184 -5.29 -6.15 -13.89
N ASN A 185 -6.34 -5.99 -14.68
CA ASN A 185 -6.25 -5.91 -16.15
C ASN A 185 -5.89 -4.50 -16.67
N ILE A 186 -5.73 -3.53 -15.78
CA ILE A 186 -5.40 -2.14 -16.11
C ILE A 186 -3.95 -1.93 -15.70
N THR A 187 -3.08 -1.60 -16.65
CA THR A 187 -1.75 -1.10 -16.32
C THR A 187 -1.90 0.38 -15.94
N MET A 188 -1.54 0.72 -14.70
CA MET A 188 -1.59 2.11 -14.25
C MET A 188 -0.58 2.97 -15.02
N ASP A 189 -1.07 4.07 -15.60
CA ASP A 189 -0.24 5.15 -16.11
C ASP A 189 -0.04 6.19 -14.99
N TYR A 190 1.06 6.03 -14.26
CA TYR A 190 1.39 6.86 -13.10
C TYR A 190 1.56 8.34 -13.46
N TYR A 191 2.07 8.66 -14.65
CA TYR A 191 2.26 10.05 -15.10
C TYR A 191 0.93 10.74 -15.29
N LYS A 192 0.02 10.07 -16.01
CA LYS A 192 -1.31 10.59 -16.27
C LYS A 192 -2.15 10.66 -14.99
N THR A 193 -1.99 9.70 -14.09
CA THR A 193 -2.81 9.59 -12.87
C THR A 193 -2.40 10.61 -11.81
N PHE A 194 -1.10 10.86 -11.67
CA PHE A 194 -0.55 11.73 -10.62
C PHE A 194 -0.03 13.08 -11.14
N HIS A 195 -0.24 13.38 -12.42
CA HIS A 195 0.22 14.61 -13.07
C HIS A 195 1.72 14.87 -12.88
N ILE A 196 2.52 13.81 -13.03
CA ILE A 196 3.98 13.88 -12.95
C ILE A 196 4.47 14.20 -14.36
N GLU A 197 4.83 15.47 -14.61
CA GLU A 197 5.46 15.95 -15.85
C GLU A 197 6.99 15.84 -15.79
#